data_AF-A0A258FTN9-F1
#
_entry.id   AF-A0A258FTN9-F1
#
_cell.length_a   1.000
_cell.length_b   1.000
_cell.length_c   1.000
_cell.angle_alpha   90.00
_cell.angle_beta   90.00
_cell.angle_gamma   90.00
#
_symmetry.space_group_name_H-M   'P 1'
#
loop_
_entity.id
_entity.type
_entity.pdbx_description
1 polymer ?
#
loop_
_entity_poly.entity_id
_entity_poly.type
_entity_poly.pdbx_seq_one_letter_code
_entity_poly.pdbx_strand_id
1 'polypeptide(L)'
;MKKRAATHAALAHRSAATAIKAGKAMSAAAEVIAARANLCASPTGVSGVEMNLMVSEKVAAFSEAGAALSRGASDMAGHGASYVQAEAAAAQRGAAQLAACRTPMELFALQSRLFTDFVARGMAYGLDLNTAATKTGEDALHPIHKVVAANAKRLKK
;
A
#
# COMPACT_ATOMS: atom_id res chain seq x y z
N MET A 1 -18.58 -19.90 -1.70
CA MET A 1 -17.22 -19.50 -1.27
C MET A 1 -16.35 -18.90 -2.39
N LYS A 2 -16.39 -19.38 -3.65
CA LYS A 2 -15.64 -18.79 -4.80
C LYS A 2 -15.78 -17.26 -4.95
N LYS A 3 -16.97 -16.70 -4.69
CA LYS A 3 -17.22 -15.24 -4.71
C LYS A 3 -16.34 -14.48 -3.70
N ARG A 4 -16.09 -15.00 -2.50
CA ARG A 4 -15.34 -14.29 -1.45
C ARG A 4 -13.85 -14.19 -1.77
N ALA A 5 -13.20 -15.26 -2.20
CA ALA A 5 -11.77 -15.23 -2.58
C ALA A 5 -11.48 -14.28 -3.75
N ALA A 6 -12.35 -14.26 -4.78
CA ALA A 6 -12.26 -13.29 -5.87
C ALA A 6 -12.46 -11.83 -5.41
N THR A 7 -13.18 -11.63 -4.30
CA THR A 7 -13.40 -10.30 -3.72
C THR A 7 -12.14 -9.75 -3.05
N HIS A 8 -11.31 -10.60 -2.43
CA HIS A 8 -10.07 -10.15 -1.77
C HIS A 8 -8.99 -9.72 -2.76
N ALA A 9 -8.79 -10.45 -3.86
CA ALA A 9 -7.86 -10.04 -4.91
C ALA A 9 -8.30 -8.74 -5.62
N ALA A 10 -9.61 -8.59 -5.86
CA ALA A 10 -10.17 -7.37 -6.42
C ALA A 10 -10.07 -6.18 -5.45
N LEU A 11 -10.20 -6.42 -4.15
CA LEU A 11 -10.00 -5.40 -3.11
C LEU A 11 -8.54 -4.97 -3.02
N ALA A 12 -7.60 -5.93 -3.05
CA ALA A 12 -6.15 -5.66 -3.08
C ALA A 12 -5.76 -4.73 -4.23
N HIS A 13 -6.27 -5.04 -5.43
CA HIS A 13 -6.01 -4.23 -6.62
C HIS A 13 -6.60 -2.83 -6.51
N ARG A 14 -7.81 -2.68 -5.95
CA ARG A 14 -8.41 -1.36 -5.67
C ARG A 14 -7.62 -0.59 -4.63
N SER A 15 -7.15 -1.23 -3.56
CA SER A 15 -6.33 -0.60 -2.53
C SER A 15 -5.00 -0.09 -3.10
N ALA A 16 -4.31 -0.88 -3.92
CA ALA A 16 -3.10 -0.44 -4.61
C ALA A 16 -3.37 0.72 -5.57
N ALA A 17 -4.44 0.65 -6.38
CA ALA A 17 -4.85 1.75 -7.25
C ALA A 17 -5.20 3.03 -6.47
N THR A 18 -5.78 2.88 -5.28
CA THR A 18 -6.11 4.01 -4.39
C THR A 18 -4.85 4.63 -3.80
N ALA A 19 -3.89 3.82 -3.36
CA ALA A 19 -2.60 4.28 -2.87
C ALA A 19 -1.83 5.08 -3.94
N ILE A 20 -1.83 4.62 -5.20
CA ILE A 20 -1.22 5.36 -6.34
C ILE A 20 -1.91 6.72 -6.53
N LYS A 21 -3.25 6.74 -6.54
CA LYS A 21 -4.02 8.00 -6.68
C LYS A 21 -3.75 8.95 -5.51
N ALA A 22 -3.68 8.44 -4.29
CA ALA A 22 -3.35 9.22 -3.11
C ALA A 22 -1.92 9.79 -3.18
N GLY A 23 -0.94 9.00 -3.64
CA GLY A 23 0.42 9.49 -3.85
C GLY A 23 0.50 10.62 -4.88
N LYS A 24 -0.21 10.48 -6.00
CA LYS A 24 -0.35 11.55 -7.01
C LYS A 24 -1.01 12.81 -6.42
N ALA A 25 -2.06 12.64 -5.62
CA ALA A 25 -2.72 13.75 -4.95
C ALA A 25 -1.81 14.48 -3.95
N MET A 26 -0.97 13.75 -3.20
CA MET A 26 0.01 14.33 -2.29
C MET A 26 1.10 15.12 -3.04
N SER A 27 1.58 14.60 -4.18
CA SER A 27 2.52 15.34 -5.04
C SER A 27 1.90 16.63 -5.58
N ALA A 28 0.65 16.57 -6.08
CA ALA A 28 -0.06 17.76 -6.54
C ALA A 28 -0.32 18.76 -5.40
N ALA A 29 -0.61 18.28 -4.19
CA ALA A 29 -0.75 19.13 -3.02
C ALA A 29 0.57 19.85 -2.66
N ALA A 30 1.71 19.15 -2.75
CA ALA A 30 3.03 19.75 -2.61
C ALA A 30 3.27 20.87 -3.63
N GLU A 31 2.93 20.65 -4.91
CA GLU A 31 3.04 21.67 -5.96
C GLU A 31 2.18 22.91 -5.67
N VAL A 32 0.94 22.72 -5.24
CA VAL A 32 0.03 23.82 -4.87
C VAL A 32 0.56 24.59 -3.65
N ILE A 33 1.11 23.90 -2.65
CA ILE A 33 1.73 24.53 -1.48
C ILE A 33 2.93 25.37 -1.91
N ALA A 34 3.80 24.83 -2.77
CA ALA A 34 4.95 25.56 -3.31
C ALA A 34 4.51 26.80 -4.11
N ALA A 35 3.51 26.66 -4.99
CA ALA A 35 2.98 27.77 -5.77
C ALA A 35 2.36 28.86 -4.89
N ARG A 36 1.58 28.50 -3.87
CA ARG A 36 1.00 29.46 -2.90
C ARG A 36 2.06 30.17 -2.09
N ALA A 37 3.13 29.49 -1.72
CA ALA A 37 4.24 30.12 -1.02
C ALA A 37 4.94 31.17 -1.86
N ASN A 38 5.18 30.89 -3.14
CA ASN A 38 5.74 31.88 -4.07
C ASN A 38 4.84 33.11 -4.25
N LEU A 39 3.52 32.93 -4.19
CA LEU A 39 2.55 34.04 -4.23
C LEU A 39 2.51 34.85 -2.93
N CYS A 40 2.82 34.21 -1.79
CA CYS A 40 2.89 34.85 -0.48
C CYS A 40 4.29 35.35 -0.11
N ALA A 41 5.27 35.25 -1.01
CA ALA A 41 6.68 35.60 -0.79
C ALA A 41 6.98 37.11 -0.62
N SER A 42 5.95 37.91 -0.35
CA SER A 42 6.07 39.29 0.16
C SER A 42 5.90 39.44 1.68
N PRO A 43 6.63 38.72 2.58
CA PRO A 43 6.75 39.14 3.97
C PRO A 43 8.05 39.93 4.14
N THR A 44 7.96 41.23 4.42
CA THR A 44 9.12 42.02 4.84
C THR A 44 9.53 41.60 6.26
N GLY A 45 10.71 40.99 6.42
CA GLY A 45 11.33 40.68 7.73
C GLY A 45 11.61 39.19 8.00
N VAL A 46 12.12 38.90 9.22
CA VAL A 46 12.52 37.55 9.69
C VAL A 46 11.41 36.50 9.56
N SER A 47 10.15 36.92 9.65
CA SER A 47 8.97 36.07 9.49
C SER A 47 8.86 35.46 8.08
N GLY A 48 9.35 36.15 7.04
CA GLY A 48 9.30 35.63 5.67
C GLY A 48 10.31 34.53 5.38
N VAL A 49 11.48 34.59 6.01
CA VAL A 49 12.49 33.53 5.93
C VAL A 49 11.99 32.25 6.60
N GLU A 50 11.42 32.36 7.80
CA GLU A 50 10.84 31.21 8.51
C GLU A 50 9.63 30.63 7.76
N MET A 51 8.77 31.48 7.20
CA MET A 51 7.64 31.01 6.38
C MET A 51 8.11 30.22 5.15
N ASN A 52 9.13 30.71 4.44
CA ASN A 52 9.71 30.01 3.28
C ASN A 52 10.34 28.67 3.69
N LEU A 53 11.02 28.61 4.85
CA LEU A 53 11.57 27.37 5.39
C LEU A 53 10.46 26.35 5.66
N MET A 54 9.42 26.73 6.40
CA MET A 54 8.30 25.83 6.74
C MET A 54 7.56 25.32 5.50
N VAL A 55 7.44 26.13 4.45
CA VAL A 55 6.88 25.69 3.17
C VAL A 55 7.78 24.64 2.54
N SER A 56 9.07 24.90 2.42
CA SER A 56 10.00 23.94 1.79
C SER A 56 9.98 22.59 2.49
N GLU A 57 9.91 22.56 3.82
CA GLU A 57 9.77 21.35 4.62
C GLU A 57 8.43 20.64 4.39
N LYS A 58 7.31 21.38 4.24
CA LYS A 58 6.00 20.79 3.91
C LYS A 58 6.03 20.12 2.53
N VAL A 59 6.58 20.81 1.53
CA VAL A 59 6.72 20.26 0.17
C VAL A 59 7.53 18.97 0.22
N ALA A 60 8.69 18.99 0.88
CA ALA A 60 9.53 17.80 1.03
C ALA A 60 8.78 16.64 1.73
N ALA A 61 8.05 16.92 2.81
CA ALA A 61 7.29 15.89 3.53
C ALA A 61 6.15 15.29 2.70
N PHE A 62 5.42 16.11 1.92
CA PHE A 62 4.37 15.62 1.03
C PHE A 62 4.94 14.82 -0.15
N SER A 63 6.11 15.20 -0.68
CA SER A 63 6.81 14.41 -1.70
C SER A 63 7.30 13.07 -1.14
N GLU A 64 7.86 13.05 0.08
CA GLU A 64 8.29 11.81 0.74
C GLU A 64 7.10 10.88 1.03
N ALA A 65 5.98 11.44 1.50
CA ALA A 65 4.73 10.72 1.71
C ALA A 65 4.18 10.12 0.40
N GLY A 66 4.20 10.89 -0.69
CA GLY A 66 3.81 10.42 -2.01
C GLY A 66 4.70 9.26 -2.51
N ALA A 67 6.01 9.36 -2.28
CA ALA A 67 6.95 8.29 -2.62
C ALA A 67 6.72 7.02 -1.79
N ALA A 68 6.40 7.15 -0.49
CA ALA A 68 6.06 6.03 0.38
C ALA A 68 4.79 5.32 -0.11
N LEU A 69 3.74 6.06 -0.47
CA LEU A 69 2.52 5.50 -1.06
C LEU A 69 2.79 4.77 -2.38
N SER A 70 3.64 5.33 -3.24
CA SER A 70 4.02 4.70 -4.51
C SER A 70 4.77 3.38 -4.29
N ARG A 71 5.75 3.35 -3.38
CA ARG A 71 6.49 2.12 -3.05
C ARG A 71 5.57 1.06 -2.47
N GLY A 72 4.74 1.43 -1.50
CA GLY A 72 3.78 0.51 -0.89
C GLY A 72 2.78 -0.05 -1.90
N ALA A 73 2.34 0.75 -2.88
CA ALA A 73 1.49 0.26 -3.97
C ALA A 73 2.20 -0.76 -4.87
N SER A 74 3.47 -0.52 -5.21
CA SER A 74 4.31 -1.46 -5.97
C SER A 74 4.53 -2.76 -5.19
N ASP A 75 4.80 -2.70 -3.90
CA ASP A 75 4.99 -3.87 -3.05
C ASP A 75 3.70 -4.71 -2.97
N MET A 76 2.55 -4.07 -2.73
CA MET A 76 1.25 -4.75 -2.73
C MET A 76 0.95 -5.42 -4.08
N ALA A 77 1.30 -4.79 -5.20
CA ALA A 77 1.15 -5.39 -6.53
C ALA A 77 2.08 -6.60 -6.72
N GLY A 78 3.32 -6.53 -6.25
CA GLY A 78 4.29 -7.64 -6.26
C GLY A 78 3.83 -8.83 -5.41
N HIS A 79 3.27 -8.58 -4.24
CA HIS A 79 2.64 -9.62 -3.41
C HIS A 79 1.47 -10.29 -4.12
N GLY A 80 0.61 -9.52 -4.77
CA GLY A 80 -0.51 -10.06 -5.55
C GLY A 80 -0.05 -10.95 -6.71
N ALA A 81 0.98 -10.54 -7.45
CA ALA A 81 1.56 -11.35 -8.52
C ALA A 81 2.15 -12.66 -7.98
N SER A 82 2.89 -12.60 -6.87
CA SER A 82 3.49 -13.76 -6.22
C SER A 82 2.43 -14.77 -5.75
N TYR A 83 1.32 -14.28 -5.18
CA TYR A 83 0.20 -15.12 -4.78
C TYR A 83 -0.44 -15.84 -5.96
N VAL A 84 -0.67 -15.14 -7.08
CA VAL A 84 -1.23 -15.76 -8.30
C VAL A 84 -0.31 -16.85 -8.85
N GLN A 85 1.00 -16.61 -8.86
CA GLN A 85 1.99 -17.62 -9.27
C GLN A 85 1.97 -18.85 -8.34
N ALA A 86 1.91 -18.63 -7.03
CA ALA A 86 1.82 -19.71 -6.04
C ALA A 86 0.55 -20.55 -6.22
N GLU A 87 -0.59 -19.91 -6.49
CA GLU A 87 -1.85 -20.59 -6.76
C GLU A 87 -1.83 -21.36 -8.08
N ALA A 88 -1.22 -20.82 -9.13
CA ALA A 88 -1.04 -21.54 -10.39
C ALA A 88 -0.20 -22.82 -10.20
N ALA A 89 0.92 -22.72 -9.47
CA ALA A 89 1.76 -23.87 -9.15
C ALA A 89 1.06 -24.89 -8.24
N ALA A 90 0.24 -24.43 -7.29
CA ALA A 90 -0.58 -25.31 -6.46
C ALA A 90 -1.65 -26.04 -7.29
N ALA A 91 -2.32 -25.35 -8.22
CA ALA A 91 -3.29 -25.94 -9.12
C ALA A 91 -2.68 -27.00 -10.05
N GLN A 92 -1.50 -26.74 -10.62
CA GLN A 92 -0.77 -27.71 -11.45
C GLN A 92 -0.42 -28.98 -10.66
N ARG A 93 0.11 -28.83 -9.44
CA ARG A 93 0.41 -29.97 -8.55
C ARG A 93 -0.86 -30.74 -8.17
N GLY A 94 -1.94 -30.03 -7.85
CA GLY A 94 -3.24 -30.64 -7.55
C GLY A 94 -3.78 -31.44 -8.73
N ALA A 95 -3.67 -30.92 -9.96
CA ALA A 95 -4.08 -31.63 -11.18
C ALA A 95 -3.26 -32.92 -11.42
N ALA A 96 -1.95 -32.87 -11.21
CA ALA A 96 -1.09 -34.06 -11.31
C ALA A 96 -1.45 -35.11 -10.24
N GLN A 97 -1.74 -34.68 -9.02
CA GLN A 97 -2.16 -35.57 -7.93
C GLN A 97 -3.54 -36.19 -8.19
N LEU A 98 -4.48 -35.41 -8.75
CA LEU A 98 -5.80 -35.89 -9.15
C LEU A 98 -5.71 -37.00 -10.20
N ALA A 99 -4.82 -36.84 -11.18
CA ALA A 99 -4.58 -37.86 -12.21
C ALA A 99 -3.95 -39.16 -11.66
N ALA A 100 -3.30 -39.09 -10.49
CA ALA A 100 -2.69 -40.24 -9.84
C ALA A 100 -3.64 -41.00 -8.89
N CYS A 101 -4.80 -40.44 -8.54
CA CYS A 101 -5.77 -41.09 -7.66
C CYS A 101 -6.38 -42.32 -8.33
N ARG A 102 -6.39 -43.45 -7.63
CA ARG A 102 -6.93 -44.73 -8.11
C ARG A 102 -8.22 -45.13 -7.41
N THR A 103 -8.55 -44.47 -6.30
CA THR A 103 -9.77 -44.74 -5.54
C THR A 103 -10.58 -43.47 -5.25
N PRO A 104 -11.91 -43.59 -5.09
CA PRO A 104 -12.75 -42.46 -4.67
C PRO A 104 -12.34 -41.87 -3.31
N MET A 105 -11.81 -42.70 -2.42
CA MET A 105 -11.37 -42.27 -1.09
C MET A 105 -10.10 -41.41 -1.14
N GLU A 106 -9.14 -41.77 -2.00
CA GLU A 106 -7.96 -40.94 -2.30
C GLU A 106 -8.36 -39.60 -2.91
N LEU A 107 -9.31 -39.60 -3.83
CA LEU A 107 -9.84 -38.39 -4.46
C LEU A 107 -10.45 -37.45 -3.41
N PHE A 108 -11.27 -37.98 -2.51
CA PHE A 108 -11.91 -37.19 -1.46
C PHE A 108 -10.88 -36.60 -0.48
N ALA A 109 -9.90 -37.41 -0.05
CA ALA A 109 -8.81 -36.96 0.81
C ALA A 109 -7.99 -35.85 0.14
N LEU A 110 -7.67 -36.00 -1.14
CA LEU A 110 -6.96 -34.99 -1.92
C LEU A 110 -7.77 -33.70 -2.05
N GLN A 111 -9.06 -33.79 -2.37
CA GLN A 111 -9.93 -32.61 -2.50
C GLN A 111 -10.04 -31.84 -1.18
N SER A 112 -10.19 -32.55 -0.05
CA SER A 112 -10.24 -31.94 1.28
C SER A 112 -8.93 -31.21 1.63
N ARG A 113 -7.79 -31.84 1.32
CA ARG A 113 -6.47 -31.24 1.51
C ARG A 113 -6.26 -30.00 0.65
N LEU A 114 -6.53 -30.09 -0.66
CA LEU A 114 -6.40 -28.96 -1.59
C LEU A 114 -7.27 -27.78 -1.16
N PHE A 115 -8.48 -28.05 -0.66
CA PHE A 115 -9.36 -27.01 -0.14
C PHE A 115 -8.81 -26.36 1.12
N THR A 116 -8.35 -27.15 2.10
CA THR A 116 -7.77 -26.65 3.34
C THR A 116 -6.52 -25.80 3.06
N ASP A 117 -5.63 -26.30 2.20
CA ASP A 117 -4.40 -25.62 1.82
C ASP A 117 -4.69 -24.31 1.06
N PHE A 118 -5.71 -24.30 0.19
CA PHE A 118 -6.17 -23.09 -0.49
C PHE A 118 -6.68 -22.02 0.49
N VAL A 119 -7.51 -22.42 1.45
CA VAL A 119 -8.04 -21.50 2.47
C VAL A 119 -6.90 -20.94 3.33
N ALA A 120 -5.97 -21.78 3.77
CA ALA A 120 -4.82 -21.36 4.57
C ALA A 120 -3.95 -20.34 3.83
N ARG A 121 -3.60 -20.58 2.56
CA ARG A 121 -2.83 -19.62 1.75
C ARG A 121 -3.60 -18.32 1.49
N GLY A 122 -4.90 -18.41 1.23
CA GLY A 122 -5.75 -17.23 1.04
C GLY A 122 -5.81 -16.35 2.29
N MET A 123 -5.88 -16.95 3.49
CA MET A 123 -5.84 -16.20 4.75
C MET A 123 -4.47 -15.57 5.01
N ALA A 124 -3.38 -16.31 4.79
CA ALA A 124 -2.03 -15.79 4.94
C ALA A 124 -1.79 -14.58 4.02
N TYR A 125 -2.15 -14.69 2.74
CA TYR A 125 -2.07 -13.59 1.79
C TYR A 125 -2.89 -12.37 2.22
N GLY A 126 -4.09 -12.58 2.76
CA GLY A 126 -4.94 -11.50 3.27
C GLY A 126 -4.30 -10.75 4.44
N LEU A 127 -3.64 -11.47 5.36
CA LEU A 127 -2.92 -10.87 6.48
C LEU A 127 -1.69 -10.10 6.02
N ASP A 128 -0.90 -10.68 5.12
CA ASP A 128 0.31 -10.03 4.57
C ASP A 128 -0.05 -8.72 3.86
N LEU A 129 -1.09 -8.75 3.04
CA LEU A 129 -1.58 -7.57 2.35
C LEU A 129 -2.07 -6.49 3.32
N ASN A 130 -2.79 -6.87 4.37
CA ASN A 130 -3.26 -5.92 5.37
C ASN A 130 -2.08 -5.27 6.12
N THR A 131 -1.09 -6.07 6.51
CA THR A 131 0.15 -5.58 7.13
C THR A 131 0.89 -4.61 6.21
N ALA A 132 1.04 -4.95 4.93
CA ALA A 132 1.67 -4.08 3.94
C ALA A 132 0.91 -2.75 3.76
N ALA A 133 -0.43 -2.80 3.73
CA ALA A 133 -1.26 -1.61 3.60
C ALA A 133 -1.15 -0.70 4.84
N THR A 134 -1.19 -1.26 6.06
CA THR A 134 -1.03 -0.50 7.30
C THR A 134 0.35 0.16 7.37
N LYS A 135 1.41 -0.60 7.07
CA LYS A 135 2.78 -0.07 7.02
C LYS A 135 2.92 1.07 6.02
N THR A 136 2.36 0.91 4.82
CA THR A 136 2.36 1.95 3.79
C THR A 136 1.69 3.23 4.26
N GLY A 137 0.56 3.10 4.97
CA GLY A 137 -0.15 4.25 5.55
C GLY A 137 0.67 4.95 6.64
N GLU A 138 1.33 4.19 7.51
CA GLU A 138 2.22 4.72 8.53
C GLU A 138 3.42 5.46 7.92
N ASP A 139 4.13 4.82 6.98
CA ASP A 139 5.29 5.39 6.29
C ASP A 139 4.92 6.69 5.52
N ALA A 140 3.70 6.76 4.98
CA ALA A 140 3.20 7.96 4.30
C ALA A 140 2.86 9.11 5.27
N LEU A 141 2.33 8.81 6.45
CA LEU A 141 1.93 9.84 7.42
C LEU A 141 3.10 10.35 8.27
N HIS A 142 4.11 9.52 8.48
CA HIS A 142 5.26 9.84 9.33
C HIS A 142 5.96 11.17 8.97
N PRO A 143 6.38 11.44 7.70
CA PRO A 143 7.10 12.67 7.37
C PRO A 143 6.22 13.91 7.54
N ILE A 144 4.93 13.81 7.23
CA ILE A 144 3.95 14.89 7.43
C ILE A 144 3.83 15.20 8.92
N HIS A 145 3.63 14.19 9.76
CA HIS A 145 3.49 14.37 11.19
C HIS A 145 4.75 15.02 11.81
N LYS A 146 5.93 14.53 11.42
CA LYS A 146 7.23 15.07 11.88
C LYS A 146 7.38 16.56 11.56
N VAL A 147 7.11 16.97 10.32
CA VAL A 147 7.22 18.37 9.90
C VAL A 147 6.17 19.25 10.56
N VAL A 148 4.91 18.78 10.66
CA VAL A 148 3.85 19.52 11.35
C VAL A 148 4.19 19.74 12.82
N ALA A 149 4.69 18.71 13.52
CA ALA A 149 5.09 18.83 14.92
C ALA A 149 6.27 19.79 15.12
N ALA A 150 7.28 19.73 14.24
CA ALA A 150 8.42 20.65 14.27
C ALA A 150 8.00 22.10 14.02
N ASN A 151 7.17 22.35 13.01
CA ASN A 151 6.59 23.66 12.71
C ASN A 151 5.78 24.21 13.89
N ALA A 152 4.89 23.39 14.47
CA ALA A 152 4.08 23.80 15.61
C ALA A 152 4.93 24.16 16.84
N LYS A 153 6.09 23.52 17.04
CA LYS A 153 7.02 23.87 18.11
C LYS A 153 7.74 25.20 17.85
N ARG A 154 8.13 25.48 16.60
CA ARG A 154 8.79 26.74 16.21
C ARG A 154 7.84 27.94 16.30
N LEU A 155 6.57 27.76 15.94
CA LEU A 155 5.54 28.81 16.04
C LEU A 155 5.12 29.16 17.48
N LYS A 156 5.50 28.34 18.47
CA LYS A 156 5.26 28.61 19.89
C LYS A 156 6.41 29.37 20.56
N LYS A 157 7.52 29.58 19.85
CA LYS A 157 8.64 30.42 20.31
C LYS A 157 8.46 31.84 19.82
#